data_AF-A0A9P7UR68-F1
#
_entry.id   AF-A0A9P7UR68-F1
#
_cell.length_a   1.000
_cell.length_b   1.000
_cell.length_c   1.000
_cell.angle_alpha   90.00
_cell.angle_beta   90.00
_cell.angle_gamma   90.00
#
_symmetry.space_group_name_H-M   'P 1'
#
loop_
_entity.id
_entity.type
_entity.pdbx_description
1 polymer ?
#
loop_
_entity_poly.entity_id
_entity_poly.type
_entity_poly.pdbx_seq_one_letter_code
_entity_poly.pdbx_strand_id
1 'polypeptide(L)'
;MPDADRVAQIEKEHAESNNPLNIHYDHTKEVRTTGAGFYNFSADEETRRAQMEELKTTRKETEQARADAGAVDLRPGEVEGLVGEAQTGIVKSRAMEKRKREIEERRKMVEAKRRKVKPTDDFSQHKAEAQRPEVFVATATDPFAALEAAPKSREEKQKIKCKETTVGEVPNEADAFLARLENDILKRKRK
;
A
#
# COMPACT_ATOMS: atom_id res chain seq x y z
N MET A 1 -46.40 -5.34 -10.76
CA MET A 1 -46.57 -6.54 -11.60
C MET A 1 -45.67 -6.38 -12.81
N PRO A 2 -44.87 -7.37 -13.20
CA PRO A 2 -44.11 -7.31 -14.45
C PRO A 2 -45.07 -7.10 -15.63
N ASP A 3 -44.71 -6.23 -16.59
CA ASP A 3 -45.50 -6.05 -17.83
C ASP A 3 -45.59 -7.36 -18.61
N ALA A 4 -46.79 -7.70 -19.08
CA ALA A 4 -47.07 -8.95 -19.80
C ALA A 4 -46.18 -9.13 -21.05
N ASP A 5 -45.87 -8.03 -21.74
CA ASP A 5 -45.00 -8.05 -22.92
C ASP A 5 -43.55 -8.42 -22.57
N ARG A 6 -43.07 -7.99 -21.39
CA ARG A 6 -41.72 -8.32 -20.92
C ARG A 6 -41.61 -9.80 -20.56
N VAL A 7 -42.68 -10.37 -19.98
CA VAL A 7 -42.73 -11.81 -19.65
C VAL A 7 -42.78 -12.66 -20.93
N ALA A 8 -43.63 -12.29 -21.88
CA ALA A 8 -43.74 -12.99 -23.17
C ALA A 8 -42.42 -12.96 -23.97
N GLN A 9 -41.68 -11.85 -23.90
CA GLN A 9 -40.38 -11.73 -24.57
C GLN A 9 -39.32 -12.64 -23.93
N ILE A 10 -39.25 -12.70 -22.59
CA ILE A 10 -38.34 -13.60 -21.87
C ILE A 10 -38.68 -15.06 -22.19
N GLU A 11 -39.96 -15.43 -22.18
CA GLU A 11 -40.42 -16.77 -22.52
C GLU A 11 -40.08 -17.16 -23.96
N LYS A 12 -40.19 -16.22 -24.90
CA LYS A 12 -39.81 -16.43 -26.30
C LYS A 12 -38.30 -16.62 -26.47
N GLU A 13 -37.49 -15.82 -25.77
CA GLU A 13 -36.03 -15.92 -25.81
C GLU A 13 -35.51 -17.21 -25.16
N HIS A 14 -36.15 -17.67 -24.09
CA HIS A 14 -35.80 -18.90 -23.37
C HIS A 14 -36.55 -20.15 -23.81
N ALA A 15 -37.42 -20.06 -24.83
CA ALA A 15 -38.09 -21.22 -25.40
C ALA A 15 -37.04 -22.25 -25.89
N GLU A 16 -37.30 -23.54 -25.67
CA GLU A 16 -36.40 -24.66 -25.99
C GLU A 16 -35.99 -24.70 -27.47
N SER A 17 -36.80 -24.09 -28.35
CA SER A 17 -36.48 -23.90 -29.77
C SER A 17 -35.29 -22.96 -30.01
N ASN A 18 -35.03 -22.00 -29.12
CA ASN A 18 -33.97 -21.00 -29.24
C ASN A 18 -32.71 -21.34 -28.44
N ASN A 19 -32.80 -22.25 -27.46
CA ASN A 19 -31.67 -22.66 -26.63
C ASN A 19 -31.48 -24.19 -26.69
N PRO A 20 -30.79 -24.72 -27.72
CA PRO A 20 -30.57 -26.15 -27.82
C PRO A 20 -29.79 -26.66 -26.61
N LEU A 21 -30.29 -27.70 -25.93
CA LEU A 21 -29.62 -28.28 -24.75
C LEU A 21 -28.23 -28.89 -25.04
N ASN A 22 -27.84 -28.99 -26.33
CA ASN A 22 -26.57 -29.54 -26.79
C ASN A 22 -25.58 -28.44 -27.21
N ILE A 23 -25.45 -27.38 -26.41
CA ILE A 23 -24.39 -26.38 -26.64
C ILE A 23 -23.09 -26.95 -26.06
N HIS A 24 -22.14 -27.22 -26.93
CA HIS A 24 -20.78 -27.59 -26.53
C HIS A 24 -20.09 -26.44 -25.79
N TYR A 25 -19.10 -26.80 -24.96
CA TYR A 25 -18.27 -25.85 -24.26
C TYR A 25 -17.65 -24.83 -25.23
N ASP A 26 -17.99 -23.56 -25.04
CA ASP A 26 -17.42 -22.45 -25.79
C ASP A 26 -16.57 -21.60 -24.85
N HIS A 27 -15.25 -21.75 -24.98
CA HIS A 27 -14.24 -21.01 -24.20
C HIS A 27 -14.37 -19.48 -24.33
N THR A 28 -15.00 -18.97 -25.40
CA THR A 28 -15.20 -17.53 -25.57
C THR A 28 -16.35 -16.97 -24.72
N LYS A 29 -17.29 -17.83 -24.33
CA LYS A 29 -18.46 -17.47 -23.50
C LYS A 29 -18.26 -17.82 -22.01
N GLU A 30 -17.29 -18.68 -21.71
CA GLU A 30 -17.01 -19.13 -20.36
C GLU A 30 -15.96 -18.24 -19.70
N VAL A 31 -16.30 -17.67 -18.53
CA VAL A 31 -15.43 -16.71 -17.80
C VAL A 31 -14.90 -17.30 -16.49
N ARG A 32 -15.37 -18.46 -16.02
CA ARG A 32 -14.94 -19.01 -14.71
C ARG A 32 -13.54 -19.61 -14.78
N THR A 33 -13.14 -20.11 -15.95
CA THR A 33 -11.80 -20.64 -16.19
C THR A 33 -10.78 -19.55 -16.50
N THR A 34 -11.22 -18.39 -16.99
CA THR A 34 -10.34 -17.26 -17.30
C THR A 34 -10.01 -16.48 -16.03
N GLY A 35 -8.72 -16.43 -15.66
CA GLY A 35 -8.25 -15.60 -14.54
C GLY A 35 -8.33 -14.10 -14.83
N ALA A 36 -8.14 -13.28 -13.78
CA ALA A 36 -8.01 -11.84 -13.92
C ALA A 36 -6.79 -11.48 -14.80
N GLY A 37 -6.98 -10.59 -15.78
CA GLY A 37 -5.93 -10.19 -16.72
C GLY A 37 -5.78 -11.12 -17.93
N PHE A 38 -6.74 -12.00 -18.19
CA PHE A 38 -6.81 -12.74 -19.45
C PHE A 38 -7.22 -11.82 -20.62
N TYR A 39 -6.48 -11.90 -21.73
CA TYR A 39 -6.77 -11.17 -22.97
C TYR A 39 -6.97 -12.15 -24.12
N ASN A 40 -8.04 -11.96 -24.89
CA ASN A 40 -8.32 -12.76 -26.08
C ASN A 40 -7.69 -12.09 -27.31
N PHE A 41 -6.55 -12.62 -27.75
CA PHE A 41 -5.89 -12.13 -28.96
C PHE A 41 -6.46 -12.80 -30.20
N SER A 42 -6.46 -12.07 -31.31
CA SER A 42 -6.83 -12.63 -32.61
C SER A 42 -5.90 -13.78 -33.02
N ALA A 43 -6.44 -14.73 -33.80
CA ALA A 43 -5.66 -15.82 -34.38
C ALA A 43 -4.72 -15.34 -35.50
N ASP A 44 -5.06 -14.23 -36.16
CA ASP A 44 -4.26 -13.67 -37.25
C ASP A 44 -2.99 -12.98 -36.71
N GLU A 45 -1.83 -13.37 -37.22
CA GLU A 45 -0.55 -12.94 -36.66
C GLU A 45 -0.34 -11.41 -36.65
N GLU A 46 -0.74 -10.72 -37.71
CA GLU A 46 -0.55 -9.26 -37.83
C GLU A 46 -1.38 -8.53 -36.77
N THR A 47 -2.67 -8.87 -36.68
CA THR A 47 -3.58 -8.27 -35.70
C THR A 47 -3.17 -8.61 -34.27
N ARG A 48 -2.70 -9.83 -34.01
CA ARG A 48 -2.15 -10.23 -32.71
C ARG A 48 -0.91 -9.42 -32.33
N ARG A 49 0.00 -9.16 -33.28
CA ARG A 49 1.19 -8.34 -33.03
C ARG A 49 0.80 -6.90 -32.68
N ALA A 50 -0.14 -6.31 -33.42
CA ALA A 50 -0.66 -4.98 -33.13
C ALA A 50 -1.29 -4.89 -31.72
N GLN A 51 -2.14 -5.85 -31.36
CA GLN A 51 -2.76 -5.93 -30.03
C GLN A 51 -1.72 -6.11 -28.91
N MET A 52 -0.67 -6.90 -29.15
CA MET A 52 0.43 -7.07 -28.20
C MET A 52 1.30 -5.83 -28.06
N GLU A 53 1.46 -5.05 -29.13
CA GLU A 53 2.19 -3.79 -29.10
C GLU A 53 1.42 -2.72 -28.33
N GLU A 54 0.11 -2.60 -28.57
CA GLU A 54 -0.78 -1.73 -27.82
C GLU A 54 -0.77 -2.06 -26.31
N LEU A 55 -0.87 -3.34 -25.95
CA LEU A 55 -0.80 -3.74 -24.54
C LEU A 55 0.55 -3.34 -23.91
N LYS A 56 1.66 -3.43 -24.67
CA LYS A 56 2.98 -3.00 -24.20
C LYS A 56 3.07 -1.49 -24.05
N THR A 57 2.46 -0.70 -24.94
CA THR A 57 2.47 0.77 -24.82
C THR A 57 1.67 1.20 -23.60
N THR A 58 0.46 0.67 -23.41
CA THR A 58 -0.34 0.96 -22.21
C THR A 58 0.42 0.58 -20.94
N ARG A 59 1.10 -0.57 -20.93
CA ARG A 59 1.92 -0.97 -19.77
C ARG A 59 3.02 0.05 -19.48
N LYS A 60 3.79 0.47 -20.49
CA LYS A 60 4.85 1.48 -20.33
C LYS A 60 4.30 2.80 -19.82
N GLU A 61 3.16 3.25 -20.34
CA GLU A 61 2.51 4.48 -19.89
C GLU A 61 2.08 4.37 -18.42
N THR A 62 1.52 3.24 -18.00
CA THR A 62 1.16 3.03 -16.58
C THR A 62 2.38 2.94 -15.66
N GLU A 63 3.47 2.30 -16.10
CA GLU A 63 4.73 2.22 -15.35
C GLU A 63 5.36 3.62 -15.21
N GLN A 64 5.34 4.42 -16.28
CA GLN A 64 5.81 5.81 -16.24
C GLN A 64 4.95 6.69 -15.34
N ALA A 65 3.62 6.65 -15.48
CA ALA A 65 2.71 7.41 -14.63
C ALA A 65 2.85 7.04 -13.15
N ARG A 66 3.12 5.76 -12.85
CA ARG A 66 3.43 5.30 -11.49
C ARG A 66 4.76 5.84 -10.99
N ALA A 67 5.80 5.79 -11.80
CA ALA A 67 7.11 6.35 -11.45
C ALA A 67 7.03 7.87 -11.20
N ASP A 68 6.31 8.60 -12.05
CA ASP A 68 6.10 10.05 -11.92
C ASP A 68 5.30 10.40 -10.67
N ALA A 69 4.31 9.58 -10.32
CA ALA A 69 3.55 9.70 -9.07
C ALA A 69 4.35 9.27 -7.83
N GLY A 70 5.59 8.80 -7.99
CA GLY A 70 6.44 8.34 -6.89
C GLY A 70 6.02 6.99 -6.30
N ALA A 71 5.20 6.21 -7.01
CA ALA A 71 4.87 4.85 -6.62
C ALA A 71 6.09 3.94 -6.84
N VAL A 72 6.57 3.31 -5.77
CA VAL A 72 7.64 2.30 -5.84
C VAL A 72 6.98 0.97 -6.20
N ASP A 73 7.29 0.43 -7.38
CA ASP A 73 6.89 -0.93 -7.76
C ASP A 73 7.72 -1.94 -6.94
N LEU A 74 7.26 -2.19 -5.70
CA LEU A 74 7.80 -3.27 -4.87
C LEU A 74 7.42 -4.60 -5.49
N ARG A 75 8.41 -5.47 -5.71
CA ARG A 75 8.11 -6.82 -6.20
C ARG A 75 7.30 -7.55 -5.14
N PRO A 76 6.23 -8.27 -5.51
CA PRO A 76 5.50 -9.11 -4.55
C PRO A 76 6.47 -10.08 -3.85
N GLY A 77 6.73 -9.85 -2.56
CA GLY A 77 7.69 -10.61 -1.75
C GLY A 77 8.93 -9.82 -1.29
N GLU A 78 9.20 -8.62 -1.82
CA GLU A 78 10.17 -7.69 -1.21
C GLU A 78 9.51 -7.06 0.02
N VAL A 79 9.96 -7.48 1.21
CA VAL A 79 9.52 -6.94 2.48
C VAL A 79 9.82 -5.44 2.50
N GLU A 80 8.78 -4.64 2.71
CA GLU A 80 8.87 -3.23 3.06
C GLU A 80 9.67 -3.09 4.37
N GLY A 81 10.99 -3.01 4.24
CA GLY A 81 11.90 -3.09 5.37
C GLY A 81 13.28 -2.57 4.99
N LEU A 82 13.54 -1.32 5.35
CA LEU A 82 14.84 -0.64 5.47
C LEU A 82 16.00 -1.21 4.64
N VAL A 83 15.83 -1.31 3.31
CA VAL A 83 16.98 -1.32 2.41
C VAL A 83 17.54 0.11 2.45
N GLY A 84 18.80 0.22 2.85
CA GLY A 84 19.44 1.47 3.22
C GLY A 84 19.18 2.62 2.24
N GLU A 85 19.14 3.81 2.83
CA GLU A 85 18.94 5.19 2.35
C GLU A 85 19.81 5.65 1.14
N ALA A 86 20.30 4.71 0.34
CA ALA A 86 21.29 4.85 -0.72
C ALA A 86 20.73 4.70 -2.15
N GLN A 87 19.54 4.13 -2.35
CA GLN A 87 19.07 3.79 -3.72
C GLN A 87 17.91 4.62 -4.26
N THR A 88 17.05 5.21 -3.43
CA THR A 88 16.02 6.13 -3.93
C THR A 88 16.62 7.53 -4.01
N GLY A 89 16.97 7.96 -5.23
CA GLY A 89 17.49 9.28 -5.59
C GLY A 89 16.50 10.43 -5.38
N ILE A 90 15.72 10.39 -4.31
CA ILE A 90 14.83 11.45 -3.88
C ILE A 90 15.72 12.62 -3.49
N VAL A 91 15.61 13.70 -4.28
CA VAL A 91 16.35 14.96 -4.15
C VAL A 91 16.36 15.40 -2.68
N LYS A 92 17.51 15.21 -2.01
CA LYS A 92 17.68 15.58 -0.61
C LYS A 92 17.61 17.09 -0.52
N SER A 93 16.49 17.61 -0.03
CA SER A 93 16.31 19.05 0.16
C SER A 93 17.43 19.60 1.07
N ARG A 94 17.79 20.88 0.89
CA ARG A 94 18.81 21.58 1.71
C ARG A 94 18.58 21.41 3.23
N ALA A 95 17.32 21.25 3.65
CA ALA A 95 16.95 21.02 5.05
C ALA A 95 17.37 19.61 5.55
N MET A 96 17.18 18.58 4.71
CA MET A 96 17.58 17.21 5.04
C MET A 96 19.11 17.06 5.06
N GLU A 97 19.83 17.79 4.20
CA GLU A 97 21.29 17.79 4.19
C GLU A 97 21.88 18.39 5.48
N LYS A 98 21.30 19.49 5.99
CA LYS A 98 21.69 20.07 7.29
C LYS A 98 21.48 19.07 8.43
N ARG A 99 20.31 18.43 8.47
CA ARG A 99 19.98 17.42 9.48
C ARG A 99 20.95 16.23 9.42
N LYS A 100 21.34 15.80 8.22
CA LYS A 100 22.31 14.72 8.02
C LYS A 100 23.70 15.10 8.58
N ARG A 101 24.18 16.32 8.27
CA ARG A 101 25.47 16.81 8.75
C ARG A 101 25.54 16.89 10.28
N GLU A 102 24.50 17.39 10.93
CA GLU A 102 24.43 17.46 12.39
C GLU A 102 24.43 16.06 13.05
N ILE A 103 23.74 15.09 12.44
CA ILE A 103 23.73 13.71 12.93
C ILE A 103 25.11 13.06 12.82
N GLU A 104 25.82 13.30 11.72
CA GLU A 104 27.18 12.79 11.51
C GLU A 104 28.17 13.40 12.52
N GLU A 105 28.08 14.71 12.77
CA GLU A 105 28.88 15.40 13.79
C GLU A 105 28.60 14.87 15.21
N ARG A 106 27.32 14.66 15.54
CA ARG A 106 26.91 14.06 16.82
C ARG A 106 27.42 12.62 16.95
N ARG A 107 27.34 11.81 15.90
CA ARG A 107 27.89 10.44 15.88
C ARG A 107 29.40 10.44 16.10
N LYS A 108 30.13 11.32 15.41
CA LYS A 108 31.58 11.47 15.59
C LYS A 108 31.96 11.88 17.01
N MET A 109 31.18 12.77 17.63
CA MET A 109 31.39 13.15 19.02
C MET A 109 31.13 11.99 19.99
N VAL A 110 30.07 11.21 19.76
CA VAL A 110 29.78 10.02 20.55
C VAL A 110 30.86 8.96 20.39
N GLU A 111 31.38 8.74 19.18
CA GLU A 111 32.44 7.78 18.91
C GLU A 111 33.78 8.22 19.54
N ALA A 112 34.11 9.51 19.49
CA ALA A 112 35.25 10.06 20.21
C ALA A 112 35.12 9.86 21.73
N LYS A 113 33.90 10.03 22.27
CA LYS A 113 33.60 9.73 23.69
C LYS A 113 33.73 8.23 23.98
N ARG A 114 33.19 7.35 23.14
CA ARG A 114 33.33 5.88 23.28
C ARG A 114 34.79 5.43 23.21
N ARG A 115 35.59 6.04 22.33
CA ARG A 115 37.02 5.75 22.21
C ARG A 115 37.83 6.26 23.39
N LYS A 116 37.45 7.40 24.00
CA LYS A 116 38.06 7.91 25.25
C LYS A 116 37.62 7.11 26.47
N VAL A 117 36.39 6.59 26.47
CA VAL A 117 35.79 5.78 27.54
C VAL A 117 35.94 4.29 27.20
N LYS A 118 37.04 3.86 26.56
CA LYS A 118 37.35 2.43 26.47
C LYS A 118 37.28 1.87 27.90
N PRO A 119 36.35 0.95 28.19
CA PRO A 119 36.35 0.27 29.46
C PRO A 119 37.63 -0.55 29.51
N THR A 120 38.34 -0.44 30.62
CA THR A 120 39.32 -1.42 31.06
C THR A 120 38.67 -2.81 30.98
N ASP A 121 39.26 -3.69 30.17
CA ASP A 121 38.93 -5.11 30.14
C ASP A 121 39.18 -5.71 31.53
N ASP A 122 38.12 -6.06 32.24
CA ASP A 122 38.13 -7.03 33.33
C ASP A 122 36.76 -7.72 33.38
N PHE A 123 36.49 -8.61 32.42
CA PHE A 123 35.58 -9.74 32.67
C PHE A 123 36.16 -11.00 32.06
N SER A 124 36.78 -11.75 32.96
CA SER A 124 37.40 -13.05 32.78
C SER A 124 36.43 -14.11 32.24
N GLN A 125 36.91 -14.81 31.22
CA GLN A 125 36.75 -16.23 30.95
C GLN A 125 35.94 -17.04 31.99
N HIS A 126 34.79 -17.57 31.56
CA HIS A 126 34.30 -18.87 32.05
C HIS A 126 33.97 -19.76 30.86
N LYS A 127 34.91 -20.67 30.58
CA LYS A 127 34.74 -21.90 29.82
C LYS A 127 34.20 -22.95 30.81
N ALA A 128 33.04 -23.53 30.53
CA ALA A 128 32.64 -24.82 31.09
C ALA A 128 31.66 -25.51 30.14
N GLU A 129 31.97 -26.77 29.89
CA GLU A 129 31.41 -27.65 28.88
C GLU A 129 30.48 -28.66 29.57
N ALA A 130 29.38 -29.01 28.88
CA ALA A 130 28.54 -30.19 29.02
C ALA A 130 27.97 -30.58 30.41
N GLN A 131 26.63 -30.54 30.52
CA GLN A 131 25.81 -31.67 30.99
C GLN A 131 24.32 -31.44 30.68
N ARG A 132 23.71 -32.39 29.96
CA ARG A 132 22.26 -32.60 29.80
C ARG A 132 21.81 -33.55 30.91
N PRO A 133 20.62 -33.36 31.52
CA PRO A 133 19.53 -34.29 31.18
C PRO A 133 18.10 -33.71 31.22
N GLU A 134 17.29 -34.21 30.27
CA GLU A 134 15.89 -34.70 30.35
C GLU A 134 14.77 -33.97 31.16
N VAL A 135 13.71 -33.62 30.40
CA VAL A 135 12.25 -33.50 30.67
C VAL A 135 11.72 -32.77 31.92
N PHE A 136 10.92 -31.72 31.69
CA PHE A 136 9.58 -31.57 32.30
C PHE A 136 8.66 -30.73 31.40
N VAL A 137 7.39 -31.15 31.35
CA VAL A 137 6.31 -30.68 30.48
C VAL A 137 5.56 -29.50 31.11
N ALA A 138 5.21 -28.53 30.27
CA ALA A 138 4.13 -27.54 30.37
C ALA A 138 3.80 -26.91 31.76
N THR A 139 4.11 -25.63 31.90
CA THR A 139 3.23 -24.70 32.62
C THR A 139 2.86 -23.56 31.68
N ALA A 140 1.56 -23.45 31.42
CA ALA A 140 0.94 -22.36 30.69
C ALA A 140 1.36 -20.99 31.27
N THR A 141 2.30 -20.33 30.62
CA THR A 141 2.44 -18.88 30.70
C THR A 141 1.59 -18.29 29.59
N ASP A 142 0.41 -17.82 29.96
CA ASP A 142 -0.49 -17.07 29.10
C ASP A 142 0.26 -15.93 28.37
N PRO A 143 0.32 -15.94 27.02
CA PRO A 143 1.09 -14.95 26.25
C PRO A 143 0.49 -13.54 26.32
N PHE A 144 -0.74 -13.37 26.82
CA PHE A 144 -1.41 -12.07 26.91
C PHE A 144 -1.25 -11.37 28.26
N ALA A 145 -0.83 -12.07 29.32
CA ALA A 145 -0.64 -11.49 30.65
C ALA A 145 0.44 -10.37 30.70
N ALA A 146 1.40 -10.37 29.77
CA ALA A 146 2.42 -9.33 29.66
C ALA A 146 1.88 -8.00 29.10
N LEU A 147 0.75 -8.01 28.38
CA LEU A 147 0.16 -6.81 27.77
C LEU A 147 -0.77 -6.05 28.71
N GLU A 148 -1.31 -6.72 29.74
CA GLU A 148 -2.19 -6.10 30.74
C GLU A 148 -1.40 -5.38 31.87
N ALA A 149 -0.14 -5.77 32.08
CA ALA A 149 0.73 -5.20 33.13
C ALA A 149 1.49 -3.92 32.73
N ALA A 150 1.31 -3.40 31.51
CA ALA A 150 1.93 -2.13 31.10
C ALA A 150 0.97 -0.95 31.38
N PRO A 151 1.29 -0.02 32.29
CA PRO A 151 0.40 1.09 32.63
C PRO A 151 0.26 2.10 31.49
N LYS A 152 -0.99 2.41 31.12
CA LYS A 152 -1.37 3.59 30.32
C LYS A 152 -1.32 4.83 31.22
N SER A 153 -0.35 5.73 31.02
CA SER A 153 -0.54 7.18 31.21
C SER A 153 0.76 7.97 30.98
N ARG A 154 0.72 8.92 30.06
CA ARG A 154 1.07 10.31 30.37
C ARG A 154 0.40 11.23 29.35
N GLU A 155 -0.77 11.73 29.72
CA GLU A 155 -1.29 12.96 29.14
C GLU A 155 -0.34 14.11 29.49
N GLU A 156 0.12 14.87 28.50
CA GLU A 156 0.60 16.22 28.71
C GLU A 156 -0.13 17.15 27.74
N LYS A 157 -1.14 17.83 28.29
CA LYS A 157 -1.85 18.94 27.66
C LYS A 157 -0.86 20.08 27.40
N GLN A 158 -0.66 20.47 26.15
CA GLN A 158 -0.18 21.81 25.84
C GLN A 158 -1.00 22.44 24.71
N LYS A 159 -1.67 23.53 25.09
CA LYS A 159 -2.43 24.50 24.29
C LYS A 159 -1.76 24.81 22.95
N ILE A 160 -2.44 24.53 21.85
CA ILE A 160 -2.14 25.20 20.57
C ILE A 160 -3.10 26.38 20.44
N LYS A 161 -2.52 27.56 20.66
CA LYS A 161 -3.04 28.88 20.37
C LYS A 161 -3.08 29.01 18.83
N CYS A 162 -4.26 28.98 18.23
CA CYS A 162 -4.45 29.34 16.82
C CYS A 162 -4.10 30.83 16.68
N LYS A 163 -2.89 31.09 16.19
CA LYS A 163 -2.46 32.39 15.71
C LYS A 163 -2.83 32.44 14.23
N GLU A 164 -3.74 33.37 13.94
CA GLU A 164 -3.99 33.97 12.65
C GLU A 164 -2.66 34.33 11.97
N THR A 165 -2.40 33.71 10.82
CA THR A 165 -1.36 34.16 9.88
C THR A 165 -1.94 34.04 8.48
N THR A 166 -2.39 35.18 8.00
CA THR A 166 -2.62 35.55 6.61
C THR A 166 -1.32 35.40 5.81
N VAL A 167 -1.16 34.33 5.02
CA VAL A 167 -0.15 34.25 3.96
C VAL A 167 -0.65 33.40 2.80
N GLY A 168 -0.99 34.05 1.68
CA GLY A 168 -0.87 33.52 0.31
C GLY A 168 -1.88 32.44 -0.09
N GLU A 169 -3.05 32.86 -0.57
CA GLU A 169 -4.03 32.03 -1.27
C GLU A 169 -3.41 31.38 -2.52
N VAL A 170 -3.02 30.12 -2.41
CA VAL A 170 -3.32 29.17 -3.48
C VAL A 170 -4.66 28.57 -3.09
N PRO A 171 -5.75 28.74 -3.88
CA PRO A 171 -7.03 28.17 -3.50
C PRO A 171 -6.87 26.65 -3.41
N ASN A 172 -6.97 26.13 -2.20
CA ASN A 172 -6.96 24.71 -1.95
C ASN A 172 -8.10 24.12 -2.78
N GLU A 173 -7.80 23.26 -3.76
CA GLU A 173 -8.79 22.77 -4.72
C GLU A 173 -9.97 22.08 -4.01
N ALA A 174 -9.69 21.48 -2.85
CA ALA A 174 -10.68 20.95 -1.93
C ALA A 174 -11.69 22.01 -1.45
N ASP A 175 -11.23 23.19 -1.07
CA ASP A 175 -12.09 24.28 -0.58
C ASP A 175 -12.94 24.86 -1.72
N ALA A 176 -12.38 24.96 -2.93
CA ALA A 176 -13.12 25.35 -4.12
C ALA A 176 -14.21 24.32 -4.49
N PHE A 177 -13.93 23.03 -4.33
CA PHE A 177 -14.92 21.96 -4.54
C PHE A 177 -16.04 22.01 -3.49
N LEU A 178 -15.69 22.16 -2.21
CA LEU A 178 -16.67 22.26 -1.12
C LEU A 178 -17.58 23.48 -1.29
N ALA A 179 -17.03 24.63 -1.71
CA ALA A 179 -17.83 25.82 -2.01
C ALA A 179 -18.80 25.60 -3.19
N ARG A 180 -18.39 24.86 -4.23
CA ARG A 180 -19.28 24.48 -5.33
C ARG A 180 -20.41 23.57 -4.86
N LEU A 181 -20.09 22.58 -4.04
CA LEU A 181 -21.05 21.62 -3.48
C LEU A 181 -22.08 22.31 -2.58
N GLU A 182 -21.64 23.21 -1.71
CA GLU A 182 -22.52 23.98 -0.82
C GLU A 182 -23.55 24.79 -1.62
N ASN A 183 -23.10 25.48 -2.67
CA ASN A 183 -23.98 26.26 -3.54
C ASN A 183 -25.02 25.39 -4.24
N ASP A 184 -24.65 24.19 -4.67
CA ASP A 184 -25.58 23.24 -5.30
C ASP A 184 -26.63 22.73 -4.32
N ILE A 185 -26.25 22.45 -3.08
CA ILE A 185 -27.18 22.02 -2.01
C ILE A 185 -28.14 23.16 -1.65
N LEU A 186 -27.64 24.39 -1.49
CA LEU A 186 -28.47 25.56 -1.15
C LEU A 186 -29.44 25.92 -2.28
N LYS A 187 -29.04 25.79 -3.55
CA LYS A 187 -29.94 25.98 -4.71
C LYS A 187 -31.06 24.94 -4.75
N ARG A 188 -30.75 23.67 -4.44
CA ARG A 188 -31.76 22.59 -4.38
C ARG A 188 -32.74 22.78 -3.23
N LYS A 189 -32.31 23.34 -2.10
CA LYS A 189 -33.17 23.59 -0.92
C LYS A 189 -34.11 24.80 -1.07
N ARG A 190 -33.86 25.68 -2.05
CA ARG A 190 -34.70 26.86 -2.34
C ARG A 190 -35.78 26.62 -3.41
N LYS A 191 -35.95 25.37 -3.87
CA LYS A 191 -37.03 24.91 -4.74
C LYS A 191 -37.96 24.00 -3.94
#